data_AF-A0A2G2FCZ2-F1
#
_entry.id   AF-A0A2G2FCZ2-F1
#
_cell.length_a   1.000
_cell.length_b   1.000
_cell.length_c   1.000
_cell.angle_alpha   90.00
_cell.angle_beta   90.00
_cell.angle_gamma   90.00
#
_symmetry.space_group_name_H-M   'P 1'
#
loop_
_entity.id
_entity.type
_entity.pdbx_description
1 polymer ?
#
loop_
_entity_poly.entity_id
_entity_poly.type
_entity_poly.pdbx_seq_one_letter_code
_entity_poly.pdbx_strand_id
1 'polypeptide(L)'
;MNYKKILLIKEGVKIFGKKGFEDFRPARLEKQAGIRKGTFFEFFDTTEKFAKECCLFTVDKLLKSNTEYISKLEKELSFDEISKEVWFNTIAWWLNENEAFHFFQKFKNTKYYLEDPEFVLEVSQPYLDFIKIGQNNGFIKSMPPDFLYEIASNQILTTVQYIQDHPKLISDKEFLAISFETLWDSIKVRE
;
A
#
# COMPACT_ATOMS: atom_id res chain seq x y z
N MET A 1 -5.29 -17.91 9.37
CA MET A 1 -6.49 -17.13 8.94
C MET A 1 -7.42 -18.04 8.16
N ASN A 2 -8.74 -17.99 8.39
CA ASN A 2 -9.73 -18.88 7.75
C ASN A 2 -9.78 -18.64 6.22
N TYR A 3 -9.74 -19.71 5.42
CA TYR A 3 -9.78 -19.64 3.94
C TYR A 3 -10.96 -18.82 3.41
N LYS A 4 -12.16 -19.00 3.99
CA LYS A 4 -13.36 -18.25 3.59
C LYS A 4 -13.21 -16.75 3.88
N LYS A 5 -12.63 -16.40 5.04
CA LYS A 5 -12.33 -15.01 5.39
C LYS A 5 -11.38 -14.39 4.36
N ILE A 6 -10.32 -15.10 3.97
CA ILE A 6 -9.35 -14.64 2.96
C ILE A 6 -10.02 -14.44 1.59
N LEU A 7 -10.86 -15.39 1.16
CA LEU A 7 -11.60 -15.27 -0.11
C LEU A 7 -12.49 -14.02 -0.12
N LEU A 8 -13.25 -13.80 0.96
CA LEU A 8 -14.08 -12.61 1.09
C LEU A 8 -13.24 -11.34 1.02
N ILE A 9 -12.11 -11.27 1.71
CA ILE A 9 -11.22 -10.11 1.67
C ILE A 9 -10.65 -9.86 0.27
N LYS A 10 -10.15 -10.90 -0.40
CA LYS A 10 -9.62 -10.79 -1.78
C LYS A 10 -10.68 -10.28 -2.76
N GLU A 11 -11.89 -10.80 -2.68
CA GLU A 11 -12.99 -10.32 -3.51
C GLU A 11 -13.47 -8.93 -3.10
N GLY A 12 -13.37 -8.58 -1.81
CA GLY A 12 -13.64 -7.24 -1.29
C GLY A 12 -12.74 -6.20 -1.92
N VAL A 13 -11.42 -6.41 -1.90
CA VAL A 13 -10.43 -5.54 -2.54
C VAL A 13 -10.79 -5.29 -4.01
N LYS A 14 -11.15 -6.35 -4.76
CA LYS A 14 -11.57 -6.22 -6.16
C LYS A 14 -12.86 -5.42 -6.33
N ILE A 15 -13.88 -5.69 -5.51
CA ILE A 15 -15.17 -4.99 -5.58
C ILE A 15 -14.98 -3.51 -5.27
N PHE A 16 -14.31 -3.18 -4.17
CA PHE A 16 -14.08 -1.79 -3.79
C PHE A 16 -13.20 -1.06 -4.80
N GLY A 17 -12.15 -1.71 -5.31
CA GLY A 17 -11.30 -1.17 -6.37
C GLY A 17 -12.10 -0.83 -7.64
N LYS A 18 -12.97 -1.72 -8.10
CA LYS A 18 -13.76 -1.54 -9.33
C LYS A 18 -14.97 -0.63 -9.18
N LYS A 19 -15.70 -0.72 -8.07
CA LYS A 19 -17.05 -0.14 -7.92
C LYS A 19 -17.17 0.85 -6.77
N GLY A 20 -16.16 1.00 -5.94
CA GLY A 20 -16.23 1.81 -4.73
C GLY A 20 -17.07 1.18 -3.63
N PHE A 21 -17.33 1.97 -2.58
CA PHE A 21 -17.95 1.51 -1.34
C PHE A 21 -19.48 1.52 -1.38
N GLU A 22 -20.10 2.43 -2.14
CA GLU A 22 -21.56 2.62 -2.18
C GLU A 22 -22.32 1.40 -2.73
N ASP A 23 -21.70 0.70 -3.68
CA ASP A 23 -22.22 -0.49 -4.34
C ASP A 23 -21.97 -1.80 -3.58
N PHE A 24 -21.32 -1.72 -2.43
CA PHE A 24 -20.95 -2.91 -1.67
C PHE A 24 -22.18 -3.55 -1.02
N ARG A 25 -22.36 -4.86 -1.24
CA ARG A 25 -23.41 -5.67 -0.62
C ARG A 25 -22.82 -7.02 -0.21
N PRO A 26 -22.89 -7.43 1.08
CA PRO A 26 -22.36 -8.71 1.55
C PRO A 26 -22.82 -9.92 0.73
N ALA A 27 -24.11 -10.01 0.41
CA ALA A 27 -24.65 -11.11 -0.39
C ALA A 27 -24.07 -11.18 -1.82
N ARG A 28 -23.70 -10.03 -2.40
CA ARG A 28 -23.05 -9.97 -3.73
C ARG A 28 -21.60 -10.44 -3.63
N LEU A 29 -20.89 -10.02 -2.59
CA LEU A 29 -19.53 -10.46 -2.30
C LEU A 29 -19.48 -11.98 -2.10
N GLU A 30 -20.35 -12.53 -1.25
CA GLU A 30 -20.45 -13.96 -0.99
C GLU A 30 -20.69 -14.76 -2.28
N LYS A 31 -21.63 -14.30 -3.10
CA LYS A 31 -21.91 -14.92 -4.41
C LYS A 31 -20.69 -14.89 -5.34
N GLN A 32 -19.95 -13.79 -5.40
CA GLN A 32 -18.75 -13.66 -6.23
C GLN A 32 -17.59 -14.53 -5.72
N ALA A 33 -17.46 -14.64 -4.39
CA ALA A 33 -16.46 -15.48 -3.75
C ALA A 33 -16.79 -16.99 -3.77
N GLY A 34 -17.95 -17.40 -4.31
CA GLY A 34 -18.41 -18.78 -4.27
C GLY A 34 -18.72 -19.27 -2.85
N ILE A 35 -19.07 -18.35 -1.95
CA ILE A 35 -19.33 -18.60 -0.53
C ILE A 35 -20.83 -18.58 -0.27
N ARG A 36 -21.28 -19.41 0.68
CA ARG A 36 -22.67 -19.48 1.12
C ARG A 36 -23.14 -18.10 1.64
N LYS A 37 -24.39 -17.75 1.30
CA LYS A 37 -25.05 -16.56 1.83
C LYS A 37 -25.05 -16.55 3.37
N GLY A 38 -24.74 -15.40 3.97
CA GLY A 38 -24.68 -15.19 5.42
C GLY A 38 -23.32 -15.42 6.06
N THR A 39 -22.36 -16.04 5.35
CA THR A 39 -21.00 -16.29 5.88
C THR A 39 -20.17 -15.02 6.08
N PHE A 40 -20.50 -13.91 5.41
CA PHE A 40 -19.87 -12.62 5.67
C PHE A 40 -20.00 -12.21 7.14
N PHE A 41 -21.21 -12.31 7.69
CA PHE A 41 -21.51 -11.92 9.07
C PHE A 41 -20.99 -12.93 10.10
N GLU A 42 -20.46 -14.08 9.68
CA GLU A 42 -19.68 -14.97 10.55
C GLU A 42 -18.27 -14.40 10.84
N PHE A 43 -17.77 -13.48 10.01
CA PHE A 43 -16.41 -12.94 10.10
C PHE A 43 -16.35 -11.41 10.30
N PHE A 44 -17.32 -10.68 9.78
CA PHE A 44 -17.30 -9.22 9.75
C PHE A 44 -18.64 -8.65 10.23
N ASP A 45 -18.57 -7.91 11.34
CA ASP A 45 -19.76 -7.31 11.95
C ASP A 45 -20.28 -6.12 11.14
N THR A 46 -19.38 -5.38 10.48
CA THR A 46 -19.70 -4.17 9.72
C THR A 46 -18.91 -4.10 8.41
N THR A 47 -19.42 -3.29 7.47
CA THR A 47 -18.69 -2.98 6.22
C THR A 47 -17.39 -2.23 6.50
N GLU A 48 -17.37 -1.38 7.53
CA GLU A 48 -16.16 -0.70 7.99
C GLU A 48 -15.08 -1.69 8.42
N LYS A 49 -15.41 -2.62 9.33
CA LYS A 49 -14.47 -3.64 9.81
C LYS A 49 -13.94 -4.49 8.66
N PHE A 50 -14.81 -4.85 7.71
CA PHE A 50 -14.41 -5.55 6.50
C PHE A 50 -13.47 -4.72 5.61
N ALA A 51 -13.74 -3.44 5.41
CA ALA A 51 -12.90 -2.56 4.61
C ALA A 51 -11.50 -2.34 5.24
N LYS A 52 -11.45 -2.17 6.57
CA LYS A 52 -10.18 -2.11 7.34
C LYS A 52 -9.37 -3.39 7.16
N GLU A 53 -10.00 -4.55 7.29
CA GLU A 53 -9.35 -5.85 7.03
C GLU A 53 -8.86 -6.01 5.59
N CYS A 54 -9.59 -5.47 4.60
CA CYS A 54 -9.13 -5.42 3.21
C CYS A 54 -7.87 -4.54 3.08
N CYS A 55 -7.82 -3.39 3.75
CA CYS A 55 -6.65 -2.50 3.76
C CYS A 55 -5.44 -3.16 4.41
N LEU A 56 -5.60 -3.74 5.60
CA LEU A 56 -4.52 -4.47 6.29
C LEU A 56 -4.00 -5.63 5.44
N PHE A 57 -4.89 -6.38 4.78
CA PHE A 57 -4.49 -7.45 3.86
C PHE A 57 -3.69 -6.92 2.66
N THR A 58 -4.13 -5.82 2.05
CA THR A 58 -3.42 -5.18 0.93
C THR A 58 -2.03 -4.70 1.34
N VAL A 59 -1.91 -4.03 2.49
CA VAL A 59 -0.63 -3.52 3.00
C VAL A 59 0.31 -4.65 3.39
N ASP A 60 -0.19 -5.70 4.08
CA ASP A 60 0.59 -6.90 4.40
C ASP A 60 1.14 -7.58 3.14
N LYS A 61 0.35 -7.64 2.06
CA LYS A 61 0.79 -8.18 0.77
C LYS A 61 1.88 -7.36 0.12
N LEU A 62 1.77 -6.04 0.14
CA LEU A 62 2.81 -5.14 -0.35
C LEU A 62 4.11 -5.29 0.46
N LEU A 63 4.02 -5.28 1.79
CA LEU A 63 5.18 -5.46 2.67
C LEU A 63 5.88 -6.80 2.43
N LYS A 64 5.11 -7.89 2.32
CA LYS A 64 5.66 -9.21 1.96
C LYS A 64 6.35 -9.19 0.60
N SER A 65 5.77 -8.54 -0.40
CA SER A 65 6.41 -8.39 -1.70
C SER A 65 7.75 -7.67 -1.60
N ASN A 66 7.83 -6.59 -0.83
CA ASN A 66 9.08 -5.85 -0.62
C ASN A 66 10.12 -6.72 0.11
N THR A 67 9.74 -7.37 1.22
CA THR A 67 10.65 -8.24 1.98
C THR A 67 11.17 -9.40 1.13
N GLU A 68 10.29 -10.08 0.40
CA GLU A 68 10.68 -11.17 -0.49
C GLU A 68 11.58 -10.69 -1.63
N TYR A 69 11.31 -9.51 -2.20
CA TYR A 69 12.14 -8.92 -3.25
C TYR A 69 13.56 -8.63 -2.74
N ILE A 70 13.67 -7.92 -1.61
CA ILE A 70 14.97 -7.60 -1.00
C ILE A 70 15.73 -8.86 -0.60
N SER A 71 15.07 -9.87 -0.03
CA SER A 71 15.73 -11.12 0.38
C SER A 71 16.37 -11.92 -0.76
N LYS A 72 15.94 -11.69 -2.00
CA LYS A 72 16.48 -12.35 -3.19
C LYS A 72 17.67 -11.61 -3.79
N LEU A 73 17.96 -10.39 -3.32
CA LEU A 73 19.13 -9.65 -3.73
C LEU A 73 20.34 -10.28 -3.03
N GLU A 74 21.18 -10.98 -3.80
CA GLU A 74 22.41 -11.64 -3.31
C GLU A 74 23.55 -10.64 -3.04
N LYS A 75 23.21 -9.45 -2.51
CA LYS A 75 24.17 -8.41 -2.13
C LYS A 75 23.76 -7.71 -0.85
N GLU A 76 24.76 -7.32 -0.05
CA GLU A 76 24.55 -6.40 1.05
C GLU A 76 24.32 -5.00 0.48
N LEU A 77 23.22 -4.36 0.89
CA LEU A 77 22.77 -3.08 0.36
C LEU A 77 22.94 -2.00 1.41
N SER A 78 23.36 -0.81 0.99
CA SER A 78 23.26 0.38 1.83
C SER A 78 21.79 0.79 2.05
N PHE A 79 21.54 1.67 3.01
CA PHE A 79 20.18 2.13 3.32
C PHE A 79 19.52 2.85 2.14
N ASP A 80 20.27 3.65 1.38
CA ASP A 80 19.79 4.32 0.17
C ASP A 80 19.48 3.34 -0.96
N GLU A 81 20.30 2.29 -1.13
CA GLU A 81 20.01 1.21 -2.07
C GLU A 81 18.73 0.46 -1.67
N ILE A 82 18.58 0.07 -0.40
CA ILE A 82 17.34 -0.56 0.09
C ILE A 82 16.13 0.33 -0.17
N SER A 83 16.24 1.63 0.12
CA SER A 83 15.17 2.61 -0.10
C SER A 83 14.77 2.69 -1.58
N LYS A 84 15.76 2.64 -2.48
CA LYS A 84 15.56 2.62 -3.93
C LYS A 84 14.86 1.35 -4.41
N GLU A 85 15.30 0.20 -3.93
CA GLU A 85 14.70 -1.10 -4.28
C GLU A 85 13.25 -1.21 -3.77
N VAL A 86 12.98 -0.75 -2.54
CA VAL A 86 11.63 -0.69 -1.97
C VAL A 86 10.72 0.24 -2.80
N TRP A 87 11.23 1.40 -3.23
CA TRP A 87 10.48 2.34 -4.08
C TRP A 87 10.03 1.68 -5.39
N PHE A 88 10.97 1.08 -6.13
CA PHE A 88 10.65 0.48 -7.42
C PHE A 88 9.78 -0.76 -7.30
N ASN A 89 10.05 -1.65 -6.35
CA ASN A 89 9.20 -2.81 -6.15
C ASN A 89 7.79 -2.40 -5.72
N THR A 90 7.64 -1.36 -4.90
CA THR A 90 6.32 -0.85 -4.51
C THR A 90 5.54 -0.31 -5.71
N ILE A 91 6.18 0.49 -6.58
CA ILE A 91 5.54 0.98 -7.81
C ILE A 91 5.13 -0.20 -8.72
N ALA A 92 6.04 -1.14 -8.95
CA ALA A 92 5.77 -2.31 -9.78
C ALA A 92 4.61 -3.16 -9.22
N TRP A 93 4.55 -3.32 -7.90
CA TRP A 93 3.48 -4.06 -7.22
C TRP A 93 2.12 -3.40 -7.43
N TRP A 94 2.02 -2.08 -7.23
CA TRP A 94 0.76 -1.35 -7.44
C TRP A 94 0.29 -1.35 -8.90
N LEU A 95 1.23 -1.28 -9.85
CA LEU A 95 0.91 -1.39 -11.28
C LEU A 95 0.38 -2.78 -11.65
N ASN A 96 0.89 -3.84 -11.00
CA ASN A 96 0.43 -5.21 -11.20
C ASN A 96 -0.90 -5.51 -10.47
N GLU A 97 -1.11 -4.93 -9.29
CA GLU A 97 -2.29 -5.13 -8.43
C GLU A 97 -3.28 -3.95 -8.56
N ASN A 98 -3.74 -3.69 -9.78
CA ASN A 98 -4.49 -2.49 -10.13
C ASN A 98 -5.78 -2.29 -9.30
N GLU A 99 -6.55 -3.35 -9.04
CA GLU A 99 -7.71 -3.26 -8.15
C GLU A 99 -7.33 -2.90 -6.71
N ALA A 100 -6.21 -3.41 -6.22
CA ALA A 100 -5.73 -3.10 -4.88
C ALA A 100 -5.30 -1.63 -4.79
N PHE A 101 -4.62 -1.11 -5.82
CA PHE A 101 -4.25 0.30 -5.92
C PHE A 101 -5.47 1.21 -5.84
N HIS A 102 -6.45 0.99 -6.71
CA HIS A 102 -7.68 1.78 -6.71
C HIS A 102 -8.48 1.65 -5.42
N PHE A 103 -8.50 0.45 -4.81
CA PHE A 103 -9.12 0.26 -3.51
C PHE A 103 -8.43 1.13 -2.45
N PHE A 104 -7.11 1.04 -2.33
CA PHE A 104 -6.35 1.78 -1.32
C PHE A 104 -6.48 3.29 -1.49
N GLN A 105 -6.36 3.79 -2.73
CA GLN A 105 -6.53 5.21 -3.08
C GLN A 105 -7.92 5.74 -2.70
N LYS A 106 -8.99 4.94 -2.90
CA LYS A 106 -10.34 5.31 -2.47
C LYS A 106 -10.50 5.21 -0.95
N PHE A 107 -10.00 4.14 -0.35
CA PHE A 107 -10.16 3.84 1.08
C PHE A 107 -9.51 4.90 1.96
N LYS A 108 -8.30 5.38 1.61
CA LYS A 108 -7.59 6.43 2.38
C LYS A 108 -8.34 7.75 2.46
N ASN A 109 -9.31 7.98 1.58
CA ASN A 109 -10.16 9.17 1.54
C ASN A 109 -11.54 8.95 2.21
N THR A 110 -11.77 7.78 2.80
CA THR A 110 -13.01 7.50 3.54
C THR A 110 -12.87 7.91 5.01
N LYS A 111 -14.00 8.19 5.67
CA LYS A 111 -14.04 8.38 7.13
C LYS A 111 -13.49 7.19 7.92
N TYR A 112 -13.55 5.97 7.35
CA TYR A 112 -13.01 4.76 7.99
C TYR A 112 -11.50 4.81 8.18
N TYR A 113 -10.81 5.62 7.39
CA TYR A 113 -9.37 5.86 7.48
C TYR A 113 -9.09 7.20 8.18
N LEU A 114 -9.71 8.28 7.70
CA LEU A 114 -9.39 9.65 8.16
C LEU A 114 -9.77 9.94 9.61
N GLU A 115 -10.80 9.27 10.14
CA GLU A 115 -11.30 9.49 11.50
C GLU A 115 -10.84 8.39 12.49
N ASP A 116 -9.93 7.50 12.07
CA ASP A 116 -9.37 6.44 12.92
C ASP A 116 -7.83 6.49 12.96
N PRO A 117 -7.25 7.34 13.83
CA PRO A 117 -5.80 7.47 13.99
C PRO A 117 -5.10 6.18 14.41
N GLU A 118 -5.76 5.30 15.18
CA GLU A 118 -5.18 4.03 15.63
C GLU A 118 -4.99 3.10 14.43
N PHE A 119 -6.00 3.03 13.56
CA PHE A 119 -5.93 2.26 12.33
C PHE A 119 -4.88 2.81 11.35
N VAL A 120 -4.81 4.15 11.19
CA VAL A 120 -3.78 4.79 10.36
C VAL A 120 -2.38 4.46 10.88
N LEU A 121 -2.19 4.50 12.21
CA LEU A 121 -0.94 4.10 12.83
C LEU A 121 -0.63 2.63 12.55
N GLU A 122 -1.58 1.70 12.72
CA GLU A 122 -1.38 0.28 12.42
C GLU A 122 -0.91 0.05 10.97
N VAL A 123 -1.54 0.72 10.01
CA VAL A 123 -1.19 0.62 8.59
C VAL A 123 0.19 1.22 8.28
N SER A 124 0.53 2.34 8.91
CA SER A 124 1.76 3.09 8.62
C SER A 124 2.97 2.61 9.43
N GLN A 125 2.77 1.91 10.55
CA GLN A 125 3.81 1.56 11.52
C GLN A 125 5.07 0.96 10.91
N PRO A 126 5.00 -0.03 9.98
CA PRO A 126 6.20 -0.61 9.39
C PRO A 126 7.06 0.41 8.62
N TYR A 127 6.42 1.39 7.98
CA TYR A 127 7.11 2.47 7.27
C TYR A 127 7.65 3.52 8.23
N LEU A 128 6.92 3.83 9.30
CA LEU A 128 7.41 4.72 10.35
C LEU A 128 8.68 4.16 11.02
N ASP A 129 8.72 2.85 11.26
CA ASP A 129 9.91 2.20 11.82
C ASP A 129 11.09 2.24 10.84
N PHE A 130 10.84 2.02 9.55
CA PHE A 130 11.88 2.17 8.51
C PHE A 130 12.43 3.61 8.44
N ILE A 131 11.55 4.62 8.51
CA ILE A 131 11.95 6.04 8.55
C ILE A 131 12.80 6.32 9.79
N LYS A 132 12.39 5.85 10.98
CA LYS A 132 13.15 6.04 12.23
C LYS A 132 14.52 5.39 12.18
N ILE A 133 14.64 4.20 11.58
CA ILE A 133 15.94 3.57 11.33
C ILE A 133 16.82 4.49 10.47
N GLY A 134 16.28 5.04 9.38
CA GLY A 134 17.00 5.99 8.54
C GLY A 134 17.43 7.26 9.28
N GLN A 135 16.59 7.79 10.17
CA GLN A 135 16.89 8.97 10.98
C GLN A 135 18.00 8.69 12.00
N ASN A 136 17.91 7.58 12.73
CA ASN A 136 18.89 7.21 13.75
C ASN A 136 20.29 6.97 13.16
N ASN A 137 20.37 6.60 11.88
CA ASN A 137 21.63 6.37 11.17
C ASN A 137 22.07 7.58 10.31
N GLY A 138 21.36 8.71 10.38
CA GLY A 138 21.74 9.94 9.68
C GLY A 138 21.44 9.96 8.18
N PHE A 139 20.68 9.01 7.64
CA PHE A 139 20.30 8.98 6.23
C PHE A 139 19.08 9.86 5.92
N ILE A 140 18.12 9.92 6.85
CA ILE A 140 16.84 10.61 6.68
C ILE A 140 16.78 11.87 7.58
N LYS A 141 16.17 12.94 7.07
CA LYS A 141 15.99 14.21 7.78
C LYS A 141 15.33 14.00 9.15
N SER A 142 15.77 14.76 10.14
CA SER A 142 15.11 14.87 11.45
C SER A 142 13.82 15.70 11.33
N MET A 143 12.76 15.06 10.82
CA MET A 143 11.41 15.58 10.65
C MET A 143 10.41 14.62 11.31
N PRO A 144 9.17 15.04 11.61
CA PRO A 144 8.14 14.13 12.12
C PRO A 144 8.01 12.90 11.19
N PRO A 145 8.19 11.66 11.70
CA PRO A 145 8.18 10.45 10.85
C PRO A 145 6.87 10.22 10.09
N ASP A 146 5.75 10.58 10.71
CA ASP A 146 4.42 10.58 10.12
C ASP A 146 4.31 11.54 8.93
N PHE A 147 4.90 12.74 9.03
CA PHE A 147 4.94 13.67 7.91
C PHE A 147 5.80 13.17 6.75
N LEU A 148 6.96 12.55 7.05
CA LEU A 148 7.81 11.93 6.02
C LEU A 148 7.09 10.75 5.34
N TYR A 149 6.34 9.96 6.11
CA TYR A 149 5.49 8.90 5.57
C TYR A 149 4.40 9.45 4.63
N GLU A 150 3.74 10.55 4.99
CA GLU A 150 2.75 11.18 4.11
C GLU A 150 3.37 11.69 2.82
N ILE A 151 4.57 12.29 2.85
CA ILE A 151 5.29 12.69 1.64
C ILE A 151 5.57 11.46 0.76
N ALA A 152 6.18 10.43 1.34
CA ALA A 152 6.57 9.24 0.58
C ALA A 152 5.37 8.50 0.00
N SER A 153 4.35 8.23 0.81
CA SER A 153 3.16 7.51 0.38
C SER A 153 2.39 8.25 -0.71
N ASN A 154 2.22 9.58 -0.59
CA ASN A 154 1.51 10.36 -1.61
C ASN A 154 2.32 10.47 -2.92
N GLN A 155 3.64 10.55 -2.86
CA GLN A 155 4.47 10.50 -4.07
C GLN A 155 4.45 9.14 -4.76
N ILE A 156 4.42 8.03 -4.01
CA ILE A 156 4.20 6.68 -4.59
C ILE A 156 2.87 6.65 -5.33
N LEU A 157 1.77 7.04 -4.67
CA LEU A 157 0.44 6.99 -5.28
C LEU A 157 0.34 7.88 -6.53
N THR A 158 0.94 9.06 -6.48
CA THR A 158 1.00 9.99 -7.62
C THR A 158 1.80 9.41 -8.77
N THR A 159 2.95 8.79 -8.48
CA THR A 159 3.81 8.17 -9.50
C THR A 159 3.12 7.00 -10.19
N VAL A 160 2.49 6.11 -9.41
CA VAL A 160 1.72 4.97 -9.96
C VAL A 160 0.59 5.48 -10.86
N GLN A 161 -0.20 6.46 -10.40
CA GLN A 161 -1.28 7.04 -11.19
C GLN A 161 -0.75 7.63 -12.50
N TYR A 162 0.34 8.40 -12.45
CA TYR A 162 0.95 9.01 -13.62
C TYR A 162 1.45 7.97 -14.64
N ILE A 163 2.02 6.86 -14.18
CA ILE A 163 2.42 5.75 -15.07
C ILE A 163 1.18 5.05 -15.67
N GLN A 164 0.09 4.88 -14.93
CA GLN A 164 -1.16 4.32 -15.46
C GLN A 164 -1.75 5.19 -16.58
N ASP A 165 -1.69 6.51 -16.43
CA ASP A 165 -2.14 7.47 -17.44
C ASP A 165 -1.16 7.59 -18.62
N HIS A 166 0.11 7.21 -18.41
CA HIS A 166 1.18 7.25 -19.41
C HIS A 166 1.97 5.94 -19.47
N PRO A 167 1.39 4.84 -19.97
CA PRO A 167 1.95 3.48 -19.83
C PRO A 167 3.36 3.29 -20.41
N LYS A 168 3.79 4.12 -21.36
CA LYS A 168 5.14 4.06 -21.95
C LYS A 168 6.24 4.31 -20.90
N LEU A 169 5.93 5.04 -19.83
CA LEU A 169 6.88 5.40 -18.78
C LEU A 169 7.32 4.21 -17.92
N ILE A 170 6.59 3.09 -17.95
CA ILE A 170 6.99 1.88 -17.19
C ILE A 170 8.34 1.31 -17.65
N SER A 171 8.72 1.57 -18.90
CA SER A 171 10.01 1.15 -19.47
C SER A 171 11.01 2.29 -19.62
N ASP A 172 10.64 3.49 -19.18
CA ASP A 172 11.48 4.68 -19.25
C ASP A 172 12.38 4.74 -18.00
N LYS A 173 13.63 4.34 -18.18
CA LYS A 173 14.62 4.30 -17.10
C LYS A 173 14.95 5.69 -16.54
N GLU A 174 14.90 6.72 -17.37
CA GLU A 174 15.20 8.09 -16.97
C GLU A 174 14.08 8.62 -16.09
N PHE A 175 12.83 8.46 -16.51
CA PHE A 175 11.67 8.81 -15.70
C PHE A 175 11.66 8.07 -14.35
N LEU A 176 11.90 6.75 -14.36
CA LEU A 176 11.92 5.96 -13.13
C LEU A 176 13.04 6.43 -12.18
N ALA A 177 14.24 6.74 -12.69
CA ALA A 177 15.32 7.30 -11.89
C ALA A 177 14.93 8.64 -11.25
N ILE A 178 14.41 9.57 -12.05
CA ILE A 178 13.96 10.90 -11.59
C ILE A 178 12.86 10.78 -10.53
N SER A 179 11.94 9.82 -10.70
CA SER A 179 10.85 9.60 -9.73
C SER A 179 11.39 9.26 -8.33
N PHE A 180 12.41 8.40 -8.26
CA PHE A 180 13.07 8.05 -7.01
C PHE A 180 13.89 9.22 -6.47
N GLU A 181 14.67 9.90 -7.31
CA GLU A 181 15.48 11.04 -6.90
C GLU A 181 14.63 12.17 -6.29
N THR A 182 13.46 12.43 -6.88
CA THR A 182 12.50 13.41 -6.37
C THR A 182 12.02 13.06 -4.95
N LEU A 183 11.70 11.78 -4.70
CA LEU A 183 11.42 11.32 -3.35
C LEU A 183 12.63 11.47 -2.46
N TRP A 184 13.76 10.94 -2.88
CA TRP A 184 14.95 10.82 -2.06
C TRP A 184 15.45 12.19 -1.59
N ASP A 185 15.50 13.18 -2.48
CA ASP A 185 15.88 14.57 -2.15
C ASP A 185 14.89 15.23 -1.17
N SER A 186 13.62 14.83 -1.22
CA SER A 186 12.60 15.33 -0.29
C SER A 186 12.79 14.82 1.14
N ILE A 187 13.45 13.66 1.35
CA ILE A 187 13.57 13.00 2.66
C ILE A 187 15.00 12.82 3.18
N LYS A 188 16.03 12.81 2.33
CA LYS A 188 17.44 12.56 2.72
C LYS A 188 18.08 13.75 3.43
N VAL A 189 19.03 13.52 4.33
CA VAL A 189 19.83 14.60 4.91
C VAL A 189 20.58 15.36 3.81
N ARG A 190 20.62 16.70 3.90
CA ARG A 190 21.43 17.52 2.98
C ARG A 190 22.89 17.43 3.39
N GLU A 191 23.75 17.11 2.44
CA GLU A 191 25.20 17.32 2.58
C GLU A 191 25.54 18.82 2.65
#